data_AF-A0A9D4HEW6-F1
#
_entry.id   AF-A0A9D4HEW6-F1
#
_cell.length_a   1.000
_cell.length_b   1.000
_cell.length_c   1.000
_cell.angle_alpha   90.00
_cell.angle_beta   90.00
_cell.angle_gamma   90.00
#
_symmetry.space_group_name_H-M   'P 1'
#
loop_
_entity.id
_entity.type
_entity.pdbx_description
1 polymer ?
#
loop_
_entity_poly.entity_id
_entity_poly.type
_entity_poly.pdbx_seq_one_letter_code
_entity_poly.pdbx_strand_id
1 'polypeptide(L)' 'MVCGYWSSTIIQMDRDGRQRLAQVVTEDDGVTGPISVFYSKHTGSIIVGMMNNNDITVFKAVLE' A
#
# COMPACT_ATOMS: atom_id res chain seq x y z
N MET A 1 1.58 6.98 3.21
CA MET A 1 1.53 5.57 2.77
C MET A 1 2.94 5.04 2.79
N VAL A 2 3.13 3.85 3.33
CA VAL A 2 4.39 3.09 3.24
C VAL A 2 4.06 1.64 2.93
N CYS A 3 4.95 0.97 2.20
CA CYS A 3 4.85 -0.46 1.92
C CYS A 3 5.96 -1.22 2.65
N GLY A 4 5.62 -2.36 3.23
CA GLY A 4 6.58 -3.28 3.84
C GLY A 4 6.82 -4.44 2.90
N TYR A 5 8.05 -4.59 2.40
CA TYR A 5 8.42 -5.69 1.51
C TYR A 5 8.17 -7.05 2.16
N TRP A 6 8.72 -7.27 3.36
CA TRP A 6 8.62 -8.54 4.07
C TRP A 6 7.24 -8.78 4.70
N SER A 7 6.55 -7.72 5.09
CA SER A 7 5.23 -7.83 5.71
C SER A 7 4.10 -7.93 4.71
N SER A 8 4.37 -7.76 3.40
CA SER A 8 3.36 -7.78 2.33
C SER A 8 2.14 -6.91 2.70
N THR A 9 2.39 -5.69 3.16
CA THR A 9 1.33 -4.76 3.59
C THR A 9 1.57 -3.36 3.09
N ILE A 10 0.48 -2.64 2.83
CA ILE A 10 0.47 -1.19 2.69
C ILE A 10 -0.27 -0.60 3.86
N ILE A 11 0.39 0.34 4.54
CA ILE A 11 -0.18 1.01 5.71
C ILE A 11 -0.21 2.52 5.52
N GLN A 12 -1.22 3.13 6.12
CA GLN A 12 -1.26 4.56 6.34
C GLN A 12 -0.60 4.88 7.67
N MET A 13 0.34 5.82 7.63
CA MET A 13 0.99 6.39 8.80
C MET A 13 0.42 7.78 9.05
N ASP A 14 0.52 8.24 10.29
CA ASP A 14 0.33 9.66 10.60
C ASP A 14 1.35 10.52 9.85
N ARG A 15 1.11 11.83 9.85
CA ARG A 15 1.98 12.79 9.15
C ARG A 15 3.42 12.77 9.67
N ASP A 16 3.61 12.43 10.94
CA ASP A 16 4.91 12.42 11.61
C ASP A 16 5.64 11.09 11.45
N GLY A 17 5.02 10.08 10.82
CA GLY A 17 5.56 8.74 10.65
C GLY A 17 5.66 7.94 11.96
N ARG A 18 4.94 8.31 13.02
CA ARG A 18 5.09 7.70 14.36
C ARG A 18 4.06 6.61 14.62
N GLN A 19 2.82 6.83 14.22
CA GLN A 19 1.73 5.89 14.45
C GLN A 19 1.19 5.35 13.14
N ARG A 20 0.88 4.05 13.15
CA ARG A 20 0.07 3.42 12.13
C ARG A 20 -1.38 3.85 12.33
N LEU A 21 -1.95 4.51 11.32
CA LEU A 21 -3.36 4.89 11.30
C LEU A 21 -4.24 3.75 10.80
N ALA A 22 -3.83 3.08 9.72
CA ALA A 22 -4.60 2.00 9.12
C ALA A 22 -3.70 1.02 8.38
N GLN A 23 -4.15 -0.23 8.26
CA GLN A 23 -3.63 -1.22 7.32
C GLN A 23 -4.63 -1.29 6.17
N VAL A 24 -4.17 -0.94 4.96
CA VAL A 24 -5.06 -0.60 3.83
C VAL A 24 -5.08 -1.68 2.77
N VAL A 25 -3.95 -2.35 2.54
CA VAL A 25 -3.83 -3.49 1.62
C VAL A 25 -2.95 -4.54 2.29
N THR A 26 -3.33 -5.80 2.15
CA THR A 26 -2.69 -6.95 2.77
C THR A 26 -2.38 -8.04 1.74
N GLU A 27 -1.64 -9.06 2.17
CA GLU A 27 -1.36 -10.22 1.33
C GLU A 27 -2.64 -10.91 0.85
N ASP A 28 -3.71 -10.90 1.66
CA ASP A 28 -5.03 -11.46 1.30
C ASP A 28 -5.70 -10.69 0.15
N ASP A 29 -5.35 -9.41 -0.03
CA ASP A 29 -5.79 -8.59 -1.18
C ASP A 29 -4.92 -8.83 -2.42
N GLY A 30 -3.85 -9.62 -2.31
CA GLY A 30 -2.93 -9.96 -3.39
C GLY A 30 -1.66 -9.10 -3.45
N VAL A 31 -1.31 -8.35 -2.40
CA VAL A 31 -0.03 -7.65 -2.36
C VAL A 31 1.10 -8.58 -1.93
N THR A 32 2.16 -8.71 -2.72
CA THR A 32 3.29 -9.60 -2.41
C THR A 32 4.61 -8.94 -2.79
N GLY A 33 5.52 -8.77 -1.81
CA GLY A 33 6.82 -8.12 -2.03
C GLY A 33 6.71 -6.71 -2.64
N PRO A 34 5.92 -5.78 -2.06
CA PRO A 34 5.81 -4.42 -2.57
C PRO A 34 7.13 -3.65 -2.36
N ILE A 35 7.56 -2.93 -3.39
CA ILE A 35 8.81 -2.15 -3.39
C ILE A 35 8.58 -0.64 -3.58
N SER A 36 7.40 -0.27 -4.08
CA SER A 36 7.01 1.13 -4.25
C SER A 36 5.51 1.28 -4.03
N VAL A 37 5.11 2.42 -3.49
CA VAL A 37 3.70 2.78 -3.30
C VAL A 37 3.48 4.24 -3.63
N PHE A 38 2.41 4.51 -4.38
CA PHE A 38 1.91 5.85 -4.64
C PHE A 38 0.42 5.92 -4.31
N TYR A 39 0.00 7.05 -3.74
CA TYR A 39 -1.41 7.32 -3.45
C TYR A 39 -1.90 8.50 -4.27
N SER A 40 -2.89 8.25 -5.13
CA SER A 40 -3.58 9.27 -5.90
C SER A 40 -4.78 9.80 -5.12
N LYS A 41 -4.67 11.03 -4.61
CA LYS A 41 -5.82 11.71 -3.98
C LYS A 41 -6.97 11.97 -4.96
N HIS A 42 -6.68 12.09 -6.26
CA HIS A 42 -7.69 12.36 -7.28
C HIS A 42 -8.63 11.17 -7.49
N THR A 43 -8.09 9.97 -7.50
CA THR A 43 -8.84 8.73 -7.80
C THR A 43 -9.12 7.87 -6.58
N GLY A 44 -8.52 8.21 -5.42
CA GLY A 44 -8.54 7.36 -4.23
C GLY A 44 -7.78 6.05 -4.42
N SER A 45 -6.89 5.97 -5.40
CA SER A 45 -6.19 4.73 -5.76
C SER A 45 -4.82 4.63 -5.10
N ILE A 46 -4.45 3.40 -4.74
CA ILE A 46 -3.11 3.02 -4.30
C ILE A 46 -2.47 2.24 -5.43
N ILE A 47 -1.37 2.75 -5.96
CA ILE A 47 -0.61 2.13 -7.05
C ILE A 47 0.64 1.51 -6.43
N VAL A 48 0.87 0.23 -6.72
CA VAL A 48 1.86 -0.57 -6.01
C VAL A 48 2.72 -1.31 -7.02
N GLY A 49 4.03 -1.06 -6.97
CA GLY A 49 4.98 -1.90 -7.68
C GLY A 49 5.35 -3.11 -6.83
N MET A 50 5.20 -4.32 -7.39
CA MET A 50 5.51 -5.56 -6.71
C MET A 50 6.68 -6.28 -7.38
N MET A 51 7.68 -6.66 -6.60
CA MET A 51 8.86 -7.37 -7.10
C MET A 51 8.53 -8.83 -7.46
N ASN A 52 7.77 -9.52 -6.60
CA ASN A 52 7.52 -10.96 -6.76
C ASN A 52 6.64 -11.27 -7.98
N ASN A 53 5.72 -10.37 -8.31
CA ASN A 53 4.78 -10.54 -9.42
C ASN A 53 5.21 -9.76 -10.67
N ASN A 54 6.30 -8.98 -10.57
CA ASN A 54 6.83 -8.12 -11.61
C ASN A 54 5.75 -7.26 -12.31
N ASP A 55 4.82 -6.73 -11.52
CA ASP A 55 3.63 -6.02 -11.99
C ASP A 55 3.34 -4.77 -11.14
N ILE A 56 2.57 -3.86 -11.71
CA ILE A 56 2.00 -2.69 -11.04
C ILE A 56 0.50 -2.92 -10.86
N THR A 57 0.07 -3.08 -9.62
CA THR A 57 -1.35 -3.29 -9.29
C THR A 57 -1.95 -2.03 -8.69
N VAL A 58 -3.23 -1.80 -9.00
CA VAL A 58 -4.00 -0.66 -8.53
C VAL A 58 -5.09 -1.14 -7.58
N PHE A 59 -5.01 -0.73 -6.32
CA PHE A 59 -6.03 -0.94 -5.30
C PHE A 59 -6.86 0.33 -5.14
N LYS A 60 -8.11 0.17 -4.70
CA LYS A 60 -8.94 1.31 -4.31
C LYS A 60 -8.88 1.45 -2.79
N ALA A 61 -8.36 2.57 -2.31
CA ALA A 61 -8.36 2.84 -0.88
C ALA A 61 -9.79 3.12 -0.42
N VAL A 62 -10.27 2.36 0.54
CA VAL A 62 -11.45 2.74 1.34
C VAL A 62 -10.88 3.27 2.65
N LEU A 63 -10.67 4.58 2.69
CA LEU A 63 -10.23 5.27 3.90
C LEU A 63 -11.48 5.85 4.56
N GLU A 64 -11.84 5.33 5.73
CA GLU A 64 -12.87 5.90 6.61
C GLU A 64 -12.35 7.14 7.34
#